data_AF-A0A0G1Q873-F1
#
_entry.id   AF-A0A0G1Q873-F1
#
_cell.length_a   1.000
_cell.length_b   1.000
_cell.length_c   1.000
_cell.angle_alpha   90.00
_cell.angle_beta   90.00
_cell.angle_gamma   90.00
#
_symmetry.space_group_name_H-M   'P 1'
#
loop_
_entity.id
_entity.type
_entity.pdbx_description
1 polymer ?
#
loop_
_entity_poly.entity_id
_entity_poly.type
_entity_poly.pdbx_seq_one_letter_code
_entity_poly.pdbx_strand_id
1 'polypeptide(L)'
;MLNFTGFLLLAVFMAGLSGFILNHCLGFKVTLGNRLTPLVSIAVGVSFTYLLPDYSRATIFFTAATAQFIAFVFVSNLRQRGSFFWHALASLASNGTWYVTLHIFDGTGAYWMYLFPFVAGVVAGRTIGVLWAQYVVKKFDLKADATRDDRLAPGKRLRLVTMEPTFWVLIVSLFGYTLYGLLSFESALRSSLLVIIGLSILQNLFYAINTRAVQRGNNQYIALTSIASGVMFYINATYLLSQDMPLVLFLPYMISTTLGSTLGAFFSMIIEWRAGISPDQHLEQKTAPQQSKTPYIIIAVLALVWLTTDEYALGVFGHEISPLKFPFPIPGFDTLPRIILVLAAAAMFFLDSALHTVTSRAGNRNHAGYHVSACLPKGVVDFSKMGYLALNSRIPDMVPIAILAGCLGSLFGKDVSERVEKWLKARMDIVDAKKPTAVPAN
;
A
#
# COMPACT_ATOMS: atom_id res chain seq x y z
N MET A 1 22.85 11.86 12.20
CA MET A 1 23.35 11.36 10.90
C MET A 1 23.89 9.96 11.11
N LEU A 2 23.27 8.94 10.53
CA LEU A 2 23.82 7.57 10.53
C LEU A 2 24.91 7.49 9.45
N ASN A 3 26.10 7.07 9.83
CA ASN A 3 27.25 6.93 8.92
C ASN A 3 27.06 5.74 7.97
N PHE A 4 27.61 5.88 6.75
CA PHE A 4 27.57 4.94 5.62
C PHE A 4 27.74 3.47 6.01
N THR A 5 28.67 3.18 6.93
CA THR A 5 28.94 1.84 7.46
C THR A 5 27.74 1.22 8.16
N GLY A 6 26.95 2.02 8.89
CA GLY A 6 25.74 1.54 9.58
C GLY A 6 24.62 1.12 8.61
N PHE A 7 24.45 1.84 7.49
CA PHE A 7 23.46 1.49 6.47
C PHE A 7 23.87 0.29 5.63
N LEU A 8 25.15 0.19 5.26
CA LEU A 8 25.67 -0.97 4.53
C LEU A 8 25.59 -2.24 5.40
N LEU A 9 25.95 -2.13 6.69
CA LEU A 9 25.78 -3.23 7.64
C LEU A 9 24.32 -3.60 7.82
N LEU A 10 23.38 -2.64 7.85
CA LEU A 10 21.95 -2.95 7.90
C LEU A 10 21.45 -3.65 6.64
N ALA A 11 21.86 -3.20 5.45
CA ALA A 11 21.48 -3.83 4.18
C ALA A 11 22.07 -5.24 4.02
N VAL A 12 23.34 -5.43 4.36
CA VAL A 12 24.03 -6.73 4.38
C VAL A 12 23.46 -7.62 5.48
N PHE A 13 23.11 -7.07 6.65
CA PHE A 13 22.40 -7.79 7.70
C PHE A 13 21.02 -8.23 7.22
N MET A 14 20.21 -7.37 6.61
CA MET A 14 18.89 -7.74 6.08
C MET A 14 18.97 -8.78 4.95
N ALA A 15 19.99 -8.69 4.09
CA ALA A 15 20.26 -9.65 3.02
C ALA A 15 20.77 -11.01 3.57
N GLY A 16 21.71 -10.99 4.51
CA GLY A 16 22.26 -12.18 5.16
C GLY A 16 21.23 -12.87 6.06
N LEU A 17 20.44 -12.10 6.80
CA LEU A 17 19.37 -12.60 7.66
C LEU A 17 18.27 -13.25 6.82
N SER A 18 17.90 -12.68 5.67
CA SER A 18 16.93 -13.31 4.78
C SER A 18 17.44 -14.63 4.20
N GLY A 19 18.66 -14.69 3.65
CA GLY A 19 19.25 -15.93 3.11
C GLY A 19 19.50 -17.02 4.17
N PHE A 20 19.99 -16.66 5.35
CA PHE A 20 20.28 -17.58 6.45
C PHE A 20 19.01 -18.10 7.14
N ILE A 21 18.04 -17.23 7.44
CA ILE A 21 16.73 -17.63 8.00
C ILE A 21 16.00 -18.54 7.01
N LEU A 22 16.03 -18.21 5.71
CA LEU A 22 15.41 -19.02 4.66
C LEU A 22 15.98 -20.45 4.59
N ASN A 23 17.27 -20.62 4.89
CA ASN A 23 17.96 -21.89 4.73
C ASN A 23 17.95 -22.77 5.98
N HIS A 24 18.00 -22.20 7.18
CA HIS A 24 18.13 -22.99 8.43
C HIS A 24 16.87 -23.00 9.31
N CYS A 25 16.06 -21.95 9.30
CA CYS A 25 14.90 -21.88 10.20
C CYS A 25 13.62 -22.47 9.59
N LEU A 26 13.53 -22.54 8.26
CA LEU A 26 12.23 -22.62 7.60
C LEU A 26 11.83 -23.98 7.03
N GLY A 27 12.78 -24.90 6.77
CA GLY A 27 12.48 -26.27 6.29
C GLY A 27 11.58 -26.37 5.03
N PHE A 28 11.35 -25.26 4.32
CA PHE A 28 10.42 -25.23 3.20
C PHE A 28 11.10 -25.78 1.94
N LYS A 29 10.38 -26.65 1.21
CA LYS A 29 10.63 -26.99 -0.21
C LYS A 29 10.28 -25.78 -1.09
N VAL A 30 10.99 -24.68 -0.88
CA VAL A 30 10.95 -23.52 -1.75
C VAL A 30 11.70 -23.91 -3.03
N THR A 31 11.07 -23.76 -4.19
CA THR A 31 11.75 -23.93 -5.48
C THR A 31 12.97 -22.99 -5.53
N LEU A 32 14.07 -23.45 -6.13
CA LEU A 32 15.32 -22.70 -6.23
C LEU A 32 15.11 -21.25 -6.71
N GLY A 33 14.14 -21.06 -7.62
CA GLY A 33 13.71 -19.75 -8.11
C GLY A 33 13.34 -18.75 -7.02
N ASN A 34 12.48 -19.12 -6.06
CA ASN A 34 12.04 -18.15 -5.04
C ASN A 34 13.14 -17.81 -4.01
N ARG A 35 14.20 -18.63 -3.94
CA ARG A 35 15.37 -18.38 -3.07
C ARG A 35 16.34 -17.38 -3.71
N LEU A 36 16.51 -17.46 -5.03
CA LEU A 36 17.46 -16.62 -5.75
C LEU A 36 16.90 -15.23 -6.07
N THR A 37 15.58 -15.09 -6.28
CA THR A 37 15.00 -13.79 -6.66
C THR A 37 15.34 -12.64 -5.71
N PRO A 38 15.16 -12.75 -4.37
CA PRO A 38 15.53 -11.66 -3.46
C PRO A 38 17.02 -11.31 -3.54
N LEU A 39 17.90 -12.33 -3.56
CA LEU A 39 19.34 -12.13 -3.62
C LEU A 39 19.77 -11.43 -4.92
N VAL A 40 19.22 -11.87 -6.05
CA VAL A 40 19.48 -11.25 -7.37
C VAL A 40 18.96 -9.81 -7.38
N SER A 41 17.75 -9.54 -6.88
CA SER A 41 17.21 -8.17 -6.82
C SER A 41 18.04 -7.25 -5.91
N ILE A 42 18.54 -7.76 -4.78
CA ILE A 42 19.44 -7.00 -3.91
C ILE A 42 20.78 -6.75 -4.61
N ALA A 43 21.40 -7.79 -5.18
CA ALA A 43 22.69 -7.65 -5.86
C ALA A 43 22.61 -6.66 -7.02
N VAL A 44 21.55 -6.75 -7.83
CA VAL A 44 21.28 -5.82 -8.93
C VAL A 44 21.02 -4.41 -8.39
N GLY A 45 20.13 -4.24 -7.40
CA GLY A 45 19.83 -2.92 -6.83
C GLY A 45 21.06 -2.22 -6.26
N VAL A 46 21.84 -2.94 -5.46
CA VAL A 46 23.09 -2.45 -4.87
C VAL A 46 24.10 -2.08 -5.97
N SER A 47 24.29 -2.95 -6.97
CA SER A 47 25.24 -2.70 -8.07
C SER A 47 24.89 -1.42 -8.84
N PHE A 48 23.62 -1.21 -9.17
CA PHE A 48 23.19 0.00 -9.87
C PHE A 48 23.28 1.25 -9.00
N THR A 49 22.94 1.14 -7.72
CA THR A 49 23.11 2.23 -6.76
C THR A 49 24.56 2.72 -6.70
N TYR A 50 25.55 1.81 -6.77
CA TYR A 50 26.97 2.16 -6.81
C TYR A 50 27.41 2.87 -8.09
N LEU A 51 26.66 2.75 -9.19
CA LEU A 51 26.96 3.43 -10.45
C LEU A 51 26.42 4.87 -10.51
N LEU A 52 25.60 5.28 -9.54
CA LEU A 52 25.01 6.61 -9.52
C LEU A 52 25.95 7.64 -8.86
N PRO A 53 26.03 8.89 -9.39
CA PRO A 53 26.85 9.94 -8.81
C PRO A 53 26.55 10.23 -7.33
N ASP A 54 25.27 10.13 -6.94
CA ASP A 54 24.83 10.20 -5.53
C ASP A 54 24.41 8.81 -5.03
N TYR A 55 25.38 7.89 -4.96
CA TYR A 55 25.17 6.54 -4.47
C TYR A 55 24.61 6.52 -3.04
N SER A 56 24.88 7.55 -2.23
CA SER A 56 24.42 7.65 -0.85
C SER A 56 22.90 7.79 -0.78
N ARG A 57 22.33 8.74 -1.53
CA ARG A 57 20.87 8.90 -1.65
C ARG A 57 20.25 7.70 -2.33
N ALA A 58 20.85 7.17 -3.38
CA ALA A 58 20.36 5.98 -4.06
C ALA A 58 20.31 4.73 -3.13
N THR A 59 21.28 4.58 -2.21
CA THR A 59 21.29 3.51 -1.20
C THR A 59 20.16 3.69 -0.20
N ILE A 60 19.93 4.93 0.23
CA ILE A 60 18.83 5.28 1.13
C ILE A 60 17.48 4.96 0.46
N PHE A 61 17.27 5.35 -0.80
CA PHE A 61 16.06 5.04 -1.57
C PHE A 61 15.84 3.53 -1.71
N PHE A 62 16.87 2.77 -2.10
CA PHE A 62 16.80 1.32 -2.20
C PHE A 62 16.40 0.68 -0.85
N THR A 63 17.04 1.12 0.25
CA THR A 63 16.79 0.57 1.59
C THR A 63 15.40 0.93 2.09
N ALA A 64 14.97 2.18 1.92
CA ALA A 64 13.63 2.65 2.30
C ALA A 64 12.54 1.91 1.51
N ALA A 65 12.70 1.78 0.18
CA ALA A 65 11.78 1.01 -0.66
C ALA A 65 11.74 -0.47 -0.27
N THR A 66 12.89 -1.08 0.04
CA THR A 66 12.97 -2.46 0.53
C THR A 66 12.20 -2.63 1.83
N ALA A 67 12.48 -1.80 2.83
CA ALA A 67 11.82 -1.85 4.13
C ALA A 67 10.31 -1.60 4.01
N GLN A 68 9.91 -0.62 3.20
CA GLN A 68 8.52 -0.30 2.91
C GLN A 68 7.78 -1.48 2.29
N PHE A 69 8.35 -2.17 1.30
CA PHE A 69 7.67 -3.29 0.67
C PHE A 69 7.69 -4.58 1.48
N ILE A 70 8.69 -4.79 2.37
CA ILE A 70 8.63 -5.86 3.38
C ILE A 70 7.41 -5.62 4.28
N ALA A 71 7.32 -4.42 4.85
CA ALA A 71 6.26 -4.07 5.78
C ALA A 71 4.88 -4.04 5.11
N PHE A 72 4.79 -3.53 3.88
CA PHE A 72 3.54 -3.48 3.11
C PHE A 72 2.96 -4.88 2.86
N VAL A 73 3.79 -5.85 2.47
CA VAL A 73 3.34 -7.25 2.32
C VAL A 73 2.79 -7.77 3.63
N PHE A 74 3.53 -7.52 4.71
CA PHE A 74 3.21 -8.02 6.02
C PHE A 74 1.87 -7.44 6.51
N VAL A 75 1.67 -6.12 6.38
CA VAL A 75 0.40 -5.45 6.67
C VAL A 75 -0.73 -5.99 5.81
N SER A 76 -0.55 -6.10 4.50
CA SER A 76 -1.60 -6.58 3.60
C SER A 76 -2.06 -7.98 3.97
N ASN A 77 -1.11 -8.86 4.32
CA ASN A 77 -1.38 -10.23 4.74
C ASN A 77 -2.09 -10.28 6.10
N LEU A 78 -1.58 -9.54 7.08
CA LEU A 78 -2.10 -9.55 8.46
C LEU A 78 -3.45 -8.83 8.60
N ARG A 79 -3.74 -7.87 7.72
CA ARG A 79 -5.05 -7.22 7.62
C ARG A 79 -6.17 -8.20 7.25
N GLN A 80 -5.84 -9.34 6.64
CA GLN A 80 -6.78 -10.43 6.34
C GLN A 80 -6.83 -11.50 7.45
N ARG A 81 -6.17 -11.27 8.59
CA ARG A 81 -6.02 -12.24 9.66
C ARG A 81 -6.47 -11.68 11.00
N GLY A 82 -6.71 -12.58 11.94
CA GLY A 82 -7.26 -12.27 13.27
C GLY A 82 -6.33 -11.53 14.25
N SER A 83 -5.04 -11.36 13.94
CA SER A 83 -4.06 -10.87 14.92
C SER A 83 -3.86 -9.36 14.89
N PHE A 84 -4.38 -8.67 15.92
CA PHE A 84 -4.16 -7.24 16.13
C PHE A 84 -2.67 -6.90 16.29
N PHE A 85 -1.95 -7.59 17.19
CA PHE A 85 -0.56 -7.28 17.52
C PHE A 85 0.34 -7.24 16.28
N TRP A 86 0.33 -8.33 15.49
CA TRP A 86 1.11 -8.41 14.27
C TRP A 86 0.70 -7.35 13.25
N HIS A 87 -0.60 -7.10 13.06
CA HIS A 87 -1.06 -6.06 12.13
C HIS A 87 -0.58 -4.67 12.58
N ALA A 88 -0.68 -4.34 13.86
CA ALA A 88 -0.20 -3.07 14.40
C ALA A 88 1.32 -2.90 14.18
N LEU A 89 2.13 -3.90 14.51
CA LEU A 89 3.58 -3.87 14.30
C LEU A 89 3.94 -3.68 12.83
N ALA A 90 3.31 -4.44 11.95
CA ALA A 90 3.51 -4.32 10.50
C ALA A 90 3.12 -2.91 10.01
N SER A 91 2.03 -2.35 10.54
CA SER A 91 1.50 -1.04 10.13
C SER A 91 2.42 0.09 10.58
N LEU A 92 2.97 0.03 11.80
CA LEU A 92 3.98 0.98 12.26
C LEU A 92 5.18 0.98 11.31
N ALA A 93 5.71 -0.21 10.97
CA ALA A 93 6.84 -0.33 10.05
C ALA A 93 6.50 0.20 8.65
N SER A 94 5.33 -0.14 8.10
CA SER A 94 4.92 0.25 6.75
C SER A 94 4.65 1.75 6.64
N ASN A 95 3.97 2.34 7.61
CA ASN A 95 3.65 3.77 7.61
C ASN A 95 4.89 4.61 7.94
N GLY A 96 5.74 4.16 8.86
CA GLY A 96 7.00 4.82 9.17
C GLY A 96 7.93 4.85 7.96
N THR A 97 8.12 3.72 7.29
CA THR A 97 8.94 3.66 6.06
C THR A 97 8.37 4.50 4.93
N TRP A 98 7.04 4.54 4.74
CA TRP A 98 6.41 5.44 3.77
C TRP A 98 6.69 6.92 4.06
N TYR A 99 6.56 7.33 5.33
CA TYR A 99 6.85 8.72 5.73
C TYR A 99 8.30 9.08 5.43
N VAL A 100 9.24 8.18 5.79
CA VAL A 100 10.67 8.35 5.51
C VAL A 100 10.92 8.44 4.01
N THR A 101 10.35 7.53 3.20
CA THR A 101 10.47 7.54 1.74
C THR A 101 10.04 8.87 1.15
N LEU A 102 8.88 9.42 1.56
CA LEU A 102 8.41 10.71 1.07
C LEU A 102 9.23 11.89 1.59
N HIS A 103 9.68 11.86 2.86
CA HIS A 103 10.56 12.89 3.41
C HIS A 103 11.89 12.99 2.64
N ILE A 104 12.41 11.86 2.16
CA ILE A 104 13.61 11.82 1.31
C ILE A 104 13.30 12.23 -0.14
N PHE A 105 12.05 12.06 -0.58
CA PHE A 105 11.57 12.44 -1.90
C PHE A 105 11.41 13.97 -1.98
N ASP A 106 12.53 14.71 -1.94
CA ASP A 106 12.59 16.17 -1.89
C ASP A 106 12.17 16.89 -3.19
N GLY A 107 11.61 16.19 -4.17
CA GLY A 107 11.12 16.75 -5.43
C GLY A 107 12.21 17.42 -6.29
N THR A 108 13.50 17.28 -5.93
CA THR A 108 14.61 17.91 -6.66
C THR A 108 14.80 17.28 -8.04
N GLY A 109 15.14 18.07 -9.05
CA GLY A 109 15.04 17.72 -10.49
C GLY A 109 15.81 16.48 -10.99
N ALA A 110 16.61 15.82 -10.16
CA ALA A 110 17.35 14.61 -10.52
C ALA A 110 16.77 13.31 -9.93
N TYR A 111 15.59 13.37 -9.31
CA TYR A 111 15.03 12.19 -8.61
C TYR A 111 14.85 10.98 -9.53
N TRP A 112 14.53 11.16 -10.82
CA TRP A 112 14.33 10.08 -11.79
C TRP A 112 15.51 9.09 -11.88
N MET A 113 16.72 9.52 -11.52
CA MET A 113 17.91 8.65 -11.43
C MET A 113 17.74 7.55 -10.37
N TYR A 114 16.88 7.77 -9.36
CA TYR A 114 16.58 6.81 -8.30
C TYR A 114 15.47 5.81 -8.66
N LEU A 115 14.88 5.91 -9.86
CA LEU A 115 13.85 4.97 -10.31
C LEU A 115 14.33 3.52 -10.21
N PHE A 116 15.54 3.23 -10.70
CA PHE A 116 16.05 1.87 -10.70
C PHE A 116 16.35 1.35 -9.28
N PRO A 117 17.11 2.06 -8.42
CA PRO A 117 17.24 1.70 -7.00
C PRO A 117 15.90 1.48 -6.30
N PHE A 118 14.92 2.34 -6.55
CA PHE A 118 13.59 2.21 -5.97
C PHE A 118 12.91 0.92 -6.42
N VAL A 119 12.82 0.66 -7.73
CA VAL A 119 12.18 -0.55 -8.29
C VAL A 119 12.87 -1.82 -7.79
N ALA A 120 14.20 -1.85 -7.75
CA ALA A 120 14.96 -2.97 -7.22
C ALA A 120 14.62 -3.21 -5.73
N GLY A 121 14.53 -2.14 -4.94
CA GLY A 121 14.12 -2.20 -3.54
C GLY A 121 12.69 -2.69 -3.37
N VAL A 122 11.76 -2.26 -4.22
CA VAL A 122 10.37 -2.76 -4.23
C VAL A 122 10.32 -4.28 -4.45
N VAL A 123 11.04 -4.79 -5.45
CA VAL A 123 11.05 -6.24 -5.76
C VAL A 123 11.73 -7.05 -4.66
N ALA A 124 12.89 -6.59 -4.18
CA ALA A 124 13.60 -7.23 -3.07
C ALA A 124 12.75 -7.25 -1.80
N GLY A 125 12.21 -6.09 -1.41
CA GLY A 125 11.40 -5.95 -0.21
C GLY A 125 10.13 -6.80 -0.27
N ARG A 126 9.49 -6.85 -1.44
CA ARG A 126 8.31 -7.68 -1.66
C ARG A 126 8.61 -9.16 -1.41
N THR A 127 9.65 -9.69 -2.07
CA THR A 127 9.96 -11.11 -2.02
C THR A 127 10.35 -11.55 -0.61
N ILE A 128 11.18 -10.75 0.08
CA ILE A 128 11.49 -10.94 1.51
C ILE A 128 10.23 -10.89 2.36
N GLY A 129 9.38 -9.88 2.15
CA GLY A 129 8.15 -9.67 2.90
C GLY A 129 7.17 -10.85 2.81
N VAL A 130 7.03 -11.47 1.63
CA VAL A 130 6.18 -12.64 1.44
C VAL A 130 6.69 -13.83 2.25
N LEU A 131 7.99 -14.09 2.19
CA LEU A 131 8.62 -15.20 2.90
C LEU A 131 8.52 -15.00 4.41
N TRP A 132 8.75 -13.78 4.89
CA TRP A 132 8.59 -13.42 6.29
C TRP A 132 7.14 -13.52 6.76
N ALA A 133 6.19 -13.03 5.97
CA ALA A 133 4.77 -13.12 6.29
C ALA A 133 4.32 -14.58 6.43
N GLN A 134 4.72 -15.45 5.49
CA GLN A 134 4.42 -16.88 5.56
C GLN A 134 5.03 -17.55 6.79
N TYR A 135 6.26 -17.20 7.15
CA TYR A 135 6.90 -17.69 8.36
C TYR A 135 6.10 -17.32 9.62
N VAL A 136 5.78 -16.04 9.80
CA VAL A 136 5.05 -15.56 10.98
C VAL A 136 3.66 -16.23 11.03
N VAL A 137 2.96 -16.28 9.91
CA VAL A 137 1.65 -16.93 9.83
C VAL A 137 1.71 -18.38 10.31
N LYS A 138 2.71 -19.15 9.84
CA LYS A 138 2.90 -20.55 10.24
C LYS A 138 3.37 -20.67 11.69
N LYS A 139 4.30 -19.83 12.13
CA LYS A 139 4.91 -19.90 13.47
C LYS A 139 3.92 -19.56 14.58
N PHE A 140 3.00 -18.64 14.32
CA PHE A 140 2.03 -18.14 15.29
C PHE A 140 0.59 -18.62 15.01
N ASP A 141 0.41 -19.60 14.11
CA ASP A 141 -0.90 -20.14 13.69
C ASP A 141 -1.95 -19.05 13.38
N LEU A 142 -1.54 -18.04 12.60
CA LEU A 142 -2.41 -16.91 12.28
C LEU A 142 -3.41 -17.32 11.21
N LYS A 143 -4.63 -17.69 11.59
CA LYS A 143 -5.69 -18.08 10.65
C LYS A 143 -6.15 -16.89 9.80
N ALA A 144 -6.47 -17.18 8.54
CA ALA A 144 -7.11 -16.19 7.66
C ALA A 144 -8.58 -16.02 8.05
N ASP A 145 -9.13 -14.83 7.82
CA ASP A 145 -10.55 -14.55 8.03
C ASP A 145 -11.48 -15.37 7.11
N ALA A 146 -10.94 -16.07 6.10
CA ALA A 146 -11.70 -16.92 5.19
C ALA A 146 -12.32 -18.14 5.88
N THR A 147 -11.70 -18.64 6.95
CA THR A 147 -12.37 -19.58 7.84
C THR A 147 -13.38 -18.77 8.64
N ARG A 148 -14.66 -18.90 8.32
CA ARG A 148 -15.82 -18.28 8.97
C ARG A 148 -15.93 -18.75 10.43
N ASP A 149 -14.91 -18.49 11.23
CA ASP A 149 -14.82 -18.81 12.63
C ASP A 149 -15.82 -17.90 13.35
N ASP A 150 -16.75 -18.50 14.09
CA ASP A 150 -17.77 -17.79 14.86
C ASP A 150 -17.17 -16.79 15.86
N ARG A 151 -15.87 -16.90 16.17
CA ARG A 151 -15.10 -15.90 16.92
C ARG A 151 -15.00 -14.55 16.21
N LEU A 152 -15.16 -14.50 14.89
CA LEU A 152 -15.09 -13.29 14.07
C LEU A 152 -16.45 -12.58 13.92
N ALA A 153 -17.52 -13.09 14.55
CA ALA A 153 -18.79 -12.39 14.64
C ALA A 153 -18.57 -10.99 15.27
N PRO A 154 -19.18 -9.91 14.74
CA PRO A 154 -18.87 -8.52 15.11
C PRO A 154 -18.82 -8.25 16.63
N GLY A 155 -19.78 -8.81 17.39
CA GLY A 155 -19.84 -8.63 18.84
C GLY A 155 -18.69 -9.32 19.61
N LYS A 156 -18.26 -10.50 19.17
CA LYS A 156 -17.13 -11.21 19.79
C LYS A 156 -15.80 -10.55 19.43
N ARG A 157 -15.66 -10.05 18.20
CA ARG A 157 -14.42 -9.41 17.74
C ARG A 157 -14.22 -7.99 18.26
N LEU A 158 -15.29 -7.20 18.47
CA LEU A 158 -15.15 -5.90 19.15
C LEU A 158 -14.54 -6.07 20.53
N ARG A 159 -15.03 -7.05 21.29
CA ARG A 159 -14.47 -7.42 22.59
C ARG A 159 -13.02 -7.88 22.47
N LEU A 160 -12.65 -8.66 21.43
CA LEU A 160 -11.25 -9.03 21.21
C LEU A 160 -10.38 -7.79 20.98
N VAL A 161 -10.73 -6.92 20.03
CA VAL A 161 -9.93 -5.72 19.70
C VAL A 161 -9.79 -4.78 20.90
N THR A 162 -10.86 -4.52 21.66
CA THR A 162 -10.78 -3.63 22.83
C THR A 162 -10.10 -4.28 24.03
N MET A 163 -9.92 -5.61 24.04
CA MET A 163 -9.15 -6.30 25.07
C MET A 163 -7.68 -6.51 24.67
N GLU A 164 -7.30 -6.23 23.43
CA GLU A 164 -5.90 -6.33 22.98
C GLU A 164 -5.06 -5.19 23.59
N PRO A 165 -4.02 -5.50 24.40
CA PRO A 165 -3.19 -4.48 25.03
C PRO A 165 -2.55 -3.52 24.02
N THR A 166 -2.19 -4.04 22.84
CA THR A 166 -1.58 -3.26 21.75
C THR A 166 -2.48 -2.10 21.28
N PHE A 167 -3.82 -2.27 21.28
CA PHE A 167 -4.75 -1.20 20.94
C PHE A 167 -4.66 -0.03 21.91
N TRP A 168 -4.65 -0.34 23.21
CA TRP A 168 -4.52 0.66 24.26
C TRP A 168 -3.14 1.31 24.29
N VAL A 169 -2.07 0.55 24.02
CA VAL A 169 -0.72 1.12 23.87
C VAL A 169 -0.71 2.18 22.78
N LEU A 170 -1.35 1.94 21.62
CA LEU A 170 -1.45 2.94 20.55
C LEU A 170 -2.23 4.19 21.01
N ILE A 171 -3.37 4.01 21.67
CA ILE A 171 -4.19 5.13 22.16
C ILE A 171 -3.43 5.96 23.19
N VAL A 172 -2.85 5.31 24.20
CA VAL A 172 -2.10 5.99 25.28
C VAL A 172 -0.87 6.69 24.70
N SER A 173 -0.16 6.05 23.77
CA SER A 173 1.00 6.67 23.10
C SER A 173 0.59 7.89 22.29
N LEU A 174 -0.52 7.80 21.54
CA LEU A 174 -1.05 8.92 20.76
C LEU A 174 -1.50 10.07 21.67
N PHE A 175 -2.21 9.76 22.75
CA PHE A 175 -2.65 10.73 23.73
C PHE A 175 -1.47 11.44 24.41
N GLY A 176 -0.49 10.67 24.88
CA GLY A 176 0.74 11.22 25.49
C GLY A 176 1.52 12.11 24.53
N TYR A 177 1.67 11.70 23.27
CA TYR A 177 2.33 12.52 22.25
C TYR A 177 1.53 13.78 21.91
N THR A 178 0.20 13.68 21.85
CA THR A 178 -0.69 14.82 21.62
C THR A 178 -0.54 15.83 22.75
N LEU A 179 -0.59 15.39 24.01
CA LEU A 179 -0.40 16.26 25.16
C LEU A 179 0.99 16.92 25.15
N TYR A 180 2.05 16.15 24.90
CA TYR A 180 3.40 16.67 24.76
C TYR A 180 3.49 17.76 23.67
N GLY A 181 2.95 17.50 22.49
CA GLY A 181 2.96 18.45 21.38
C GLY A 181 2.09 19.70 21.63
N LEU A 182 0.94 19.56 22.30
CA LEU A 182 0.11 20.70 22.70
C LEU A 182 0.83 21.63 23.69
N LEU A 183 1.66 21.07 24.57
CA LEU A 183 2.41 21.84 25.57
C LEU A 183 3.74 22.39 25.03
N SER A 184 4.40 21.65 24.13
CA SER A 184 5.80 21.90 23.79
C SER A 184 6.01 22.43 22.36
N PHE A 185 5.07 22.25 21.44
CA PHE A 185 5.23 22.73 20.07
C PHE A 185 4.79 24.18 19.94
N GLU A 186 5.47 24.90 19.04
CA GLU A 186 5.07 26.20 18.53
C GLU A 186 3.66 26.16 17.94
N SER A 187 2.98 27.31 17.89
CA SER A 187 1.57 27.40 17.48
C SER A 187 1.26 26.80 16.10
N ALA A 188 2.18 27.01 15.14
CA ALA A 188 2.07 26.44 13.79
C ALA A 188 2.12 24.90 13.81
N LEU A 189 3.17 24.33 14.42
CA LEU A 189 3.35 22.88 14.54
C LEU A 189 2.26 22.22 15.38
N ARG A 190 1.71 22.92 16.37
CA ARG A 190 0.60 22.46 17.21
C ARG A 190 -0.67 22.23 16.40
N SER A 191 -1.00 23.15 15.51
CA SER A 191 -2.15 23.01 14.61
C SER A 191 -1.92 21.85 13.65
N SER A 192 -0.71 21.73 13.11
CA SER A 192 -0.35 20.64 12.19
C SER A 192 -0.39 19.26 12.84
N LEU A 193 -0.06 19.17 14.13
CA LEU A 193 -0.16 17.93 14.89
C LEU A 193 -1.59 17.38 14.92
N LEU A 194 -2.58 18.20 15.31
CA LEU A 194 -3.97 17.74 15.43
C LEU A 194 -4.56 17.36 14.07
N VAL A 195 -4.27 18.16 13.04
CA VAL A 195 -4.71 17.90 11.68
C VAL A 195 -4.12 16.59 11.15
N ILE A 196 -2.81 16.36 11.31
CA ILE A 196 -2.17 15.11 10.90
C ILE A 196 -2.73 13.91 11.63
N ILE A 197 -2.99 14.01 12.93
CA ILE A 197 -3.58 12.91 13.71
C ILE A 197 -4.94 12.52 13.12
N GLY A 198 -5.84 13.49 12.94
CA GLY A 198 -7.17 13.24 12.40
C GLY A 198 -7.14 12.70 10.97
N LEU A 199 -6.41 13.38 10.07
CA LEU A 199 -6.30 12.98 8.67
C LEU A 199 -5.64 11.61 8.52
N SER A 200 -4.60 11.30 9.29
CA SER A 200 -3.88 10.03 9.23
C SER A 200 -4.73 8.85 9.70
N ILE A 201 -5.53 9.03 10.76
CA ILE A 201 -6.49 8.01 11.20
C ILE A 201 -7.51 7.74 10.10
N LEU A 202 -8.17 8.79 9.58
CA LEU A 202 -9.21 8.65 8.56
C LEU A 202 -8.66 8.06 7.26
N GLN A 203 -7.52 8.55 6.80
CA GLN A 203 -6.84 8.08 5.60
C GLN A 203 -6.51 6.59 5.67
N ASN A 204 -5.94 6.12 6.79
CA ASN A 204 -5.63 4.70 6.93
C ASN A 204 -6.84 3.82 7.26
N LEU A 205 -7.89 4.39 7.87
CA LEU A 205 -9.17 3.73 8.05
C LEU A 205 -9.79 3.37 6.70
N PHE A 206 -9.98 4.36 5.81
CA PHE A 206 -10.56 4.10 4.50
C PHE A 206 -9.64 3.27 3.61
N TYR A 207 -8.33 3.44 3.73
CA TYR A 207 -7.37 2.60 3.03
C TYR A 207 -7.50 1.11 3.43
N ALA A 208 -7.57 0.81 4.72
CA ALA A 208 -7.74 -0.56 5.19
C ALA A 208 -9.08 -1.16 4.73
N ILE A 209 -10.17 -0.40 4.78
CA ILE A 209 -11.48 -0.85 4.23
C ILE A 209 -11.37 -1.13 2.73
N ASN A 210 -10.73 -0.22 1.96
CA ASN A 210 -10.59 -0.39 0.52
C ASN A 210 -9.79 -1.62 0.12
N THR A 211 -8.62 -1.81 0.74
CA THR A 211 -7.80 -3.00 0.46
C THR A 211 -8.52 -4.30 0.79
N ARG A 212 -9.41 -4.31 1.79
CA ARG A 212 -10.25 -5.46 2.09
C ARG A 212 -11.36 -5.63 1.06
N ALA A 213 -12.08 -4.57 0.70
CA ALA A 213 -13.10 -4.60 -0.35
C ALA A 213 -12.58 -5.23 -1.66
N VAL A 214 -11.36 -4.88 -2.04
CA VAL A 214 -10.64 -5.43 -3.20
C VAL A 214 -10.46 -6.95 -3.13
N GLN A 215 -10.19 -7.53 -1.96
CA GLN A 215 -10.07 -9.00 -1.81
C GLN A 215 -11.42 -9.72 -1.89
N ARG A 216 -12.51 -9.01 -1.63
CA ARG A 216 -13.89 -9.56 -1.62
C ARG A 216 -14.54 -9.48 -3.00
N GLY A 217 -14.02 -8.61 -3.86
CA GLY A 217 -14.40 -8.51 -5.26
C GLY A 217 -15.79 -7.93 -5.52
N ASN A 218 -16.39 -7.23 -4.56
CA ASN A 218 -17.65 -6.52 -4.77
C ASN A 218 -17.41 -5.13 -5.38
N ASN A 219 -17.83 -4.91 -6.62
CA ASN A 219 -17.57 -3.66 -7.37
C ASN A 219 -18.13 -2.40 -6.69
N GLN A 220 -19.33 -2.45 -6.10
CA GLN A 220 -19.91 -1.29 -5.42
C GLN A 220 -19.12 -0.97 -4.15
N TYR A 221 -18.76 -2.01 -3.38
CA TYR A 221 -17.96 -1.86 -2.17
C TYR A 221 -16.59 -1.24 -2.51
N ILE A 222 -15.89 -1.79 -3.52
CA ILE A 222 -14.60 -1.27 -4.01
C ILE A 222 -14.71 0.18 -4.46
N ALA A 223 -15.74 0.51 -5.24
CA ALA A 223 -15.91 1.85 -5.78
C ALA A 223 -16.07 2.92 -4.68
N LEU A 224 -16.97 2.67 -3.73
CA LEU A 224 -17.23 3.60 -2.62
C LEU A 224 -15.99 3.77 -1.74
N THR A 225 -15.32 2.66 -1.40
CA THR A 225 -14.14 2.71 -0.53
C THR A 225 -12.91 3.27 -1.23
N SER A 226 -12.78 3.07 -2.54
CA SER A 226 -11.69 3.65 -3.34
C SER A 226 -11.82 5.16 -3.44
N ILE A 227 -13.04 5.68 -3.64
CA ILE A 227 -13.28 7.13 -3.64
C ILE A 227 -12.93 7.73 -2.28
N ALA A 228 -13.49 7.17 -1.20
CA ALA A 228 -13.23 7.67 0.15
C ALA A 228 -11.74 7.58 0.53
N SER A 229 -11.08 6.47 0.22
CA SER A 229 -9.65 6.29 0.45
C SER A 229 -8.81 7.25 -0.39
N GLY A 230 -9.20 7.51 -1.64
CA GLY A 230 -8.52 8.46 -2.52
C GLY A 230 -8.60 9.87 -1.97
N VAL A 231 -9.81 10.35 -1.66
CA VAL A 231 -10.03 11.69 -1.06
C VAL A 231 -9.14 11.91 0.15
N MET A 232 -9.20 10.97 1.12
CA MET A 232 -8.42 11.11 2.34
C MET A 232 -6.91 10.99 2.11
N PHE A 233 -6.48 10.17 1.15
CA PHE A 233 -5.07 10.09 0.76
C PHE A 233 -4.56 11.42 0.21
N TYR A 234 -5.26 12.04 -0.73
CA TYR A 234 -4.84 13.32 -1.31
C TYR A 234 -4.80 14.42 -0.26
N ILE A 235 -5.87 14.58 0.53
CA ILE A 235 -5.92 15.61 1.56
C ILE A 235 -4.74 15.44 2.54
N ASN A 236 -4.48 14.21 3.00
CA ASN A 236 -3.38 13.96 3.94
C ASN A 236 -2.00 14.16 3.28
N ALA A 237 -1.79 13.65 2.06
CA ALA A 237 -0.51 13.77 1.35
C ALA A 237 -0.19 15.22 0.98
N THR A 238 -1.15 15.96 0.43
CA THR A 238 -1.02 17.40 0.14
C THR A 238 -0.73 18.17 1.42
N TYR A 239 -1.45 17.89 2.52
CA TYR A 239 -1.19 18.54 3.79
C TYR A 239 0.24 18.28 4.27
N LEU A 240 0.67 17.02 4.34
CA LEU A 240 2.01 16.63 4.78
C LEU A 240 3.13 17.25 3.93
N LEU A 241 2.98 17.20 2.60
CA LEU A 241 3.96 17.76 1.66
C LEU A 241 3.98 19.29 1.72
N SER A 242 2.84 19.95 1.98
CA SER A 242 2.78 21.41 2.15
C SER A 242 3.50 21.91 3.41
N GLN A 243 3.71 21.03 4.39
CA GLN A 243 4.40 21.32 5.65
C GLN A 243 5.87 20.86 5.62
N ASP A 244 6.39 20.45 4.46
CA ASP A 244 7.73 19.89 4.30
C ASP A 244 8.00 18.63 5.17
N MET A 245 6.93 17.89 5.52
CA MET A 245 6.97 16.63 6.27
C MET A 245 7.97 16.64 7.45
N PRO A 246 7.77 17.50 8.46
CA PRO A 246 8.77 17.73 9.48
C PRO A 246 8.89 16.48 10.36
N LEU A 247 10.12 16.02 10.63
CA LEU A 247 10.37 14.77 11.34
C LEU A 247 9.71 14.69 12.73
N VAL A 248 9.42 15.82 13.36
CA VAL A 248 8.66 15.88 14.62
C VAL A 248 7.22 15.35 14.50
N LEU A 249 6.66 15.30 13.29
CA LEU A 249 5.33 14.75 13.00
C LEU A 249 5.39 13.27 12.59
N PHE A 250 6.58 12.65 12.53
CA PHE A 250 6.77 11.24 12.19
C PHE A 250 6.04 10.27 13.14
N LEU A 251 6.30 10.39 14.44
CA LEU A 251 5.70 9.52 15.46
C LEU A 251 4.16 9.64 15.51
N PRO A 252 3.55 10.84 15.60
CA PRO A 252 2.09 10.95 15.64
C PRO A 252 1.47 10.47 14.33
N TYR A 253 2.09 10.74 13.17
CA TYR A 253 1.66 10.17 11.89
C TYR A 253 1.65 8.64 11.95
N MET A 254 2.77 8.01 12.34
CA MET A 254 2.93 6.55 12.35
C MET A 254 1.95 5.84 13.31
N ILE A 255 1.72 6.42 14.50
CA ILE A 255 0.78 5.86 15.48
C ILE A 255 -0.67 6.03 14.99
N SER A 256 -1.03 7.23 14.51
CA SER A 256 -2.37 7.54 14.00
C SER A 256 -2.74 6.71 12.78
N THR A 257 -1.82 6.55 11.83
CA THR A 257 -2.01 5.69 10.66
C THR A 257 -2.17 4.21 11.03
N THR A 258 -1.43 3.74 12.04
CA THR A 258 -1.59 2.37 12.56
C THR A 258 -2.95 2.17 13.20
N LEU A 259 -3.36 3.09 14.08
CA LEU A 259 -4.68 3.08 14.71
C LEU A 259 -5.80 3.09 13.67
N GLY A 260 -5.70 3.98 12.67
CA GLY A 260 -6.61 4.04 11.53
C GLY A 260 -6.67 2.72 10.76
N SER A 261 -5.53 2.11 10.46
CA SER A 261 -5.48 0.84 9.72
C SER A 261 -6.20 -0.28 10.46
N THR A 262 -6.05 -0.35 11.79
CA THR A 262 -6.70 -1.38 12.57
C THR A 262 -8.19 -1.14 12.76
N LEU A 263 -8.61 0.11 12.98
CA LEU A 263 -10.03 0.48 12.99
C LEU A 263 -10.70 0.19 11.64
N GLY A 264 -10.03 0.53 10.53
CA GLY A 264 -10.54 0.27 9.19
C GLY A 264 -10.68 -1.22 8.89
N ALA A 265 -9.71 -2.04 9.29
CA ALA A 265 -9.86 -3.50 9.19
C ALA A 265 -11.08 -3.97 9.99
N PHE A 266 -11.23 -3.50 11.23
CA PHE A 266 -12.38 -3.81 12.09
C PHE A 266 -13.72 -3.44 11.46
N PHE A 267 -13.91 -2.20 11.02
CA PHE A 267 -15.15 -1.75 10.38
C PHE A 267 -15.45 -2.48 9.08
N SER A 268 -14.43 -2.75 8.28
CA SER A 268 -14.58 -3.52 7.05
C SER A 268 -15.16 -4.91 7.30
N MET A 269 -14.73 -5.58 8.37
CA MET A 269 -15.27 -6.90 8.75
C MET A 269 -16.73 -6.85 9.16
N ILE A 270 -17.16 -5.78 9.84
CA ILE A 270 -18.58 -5.57 10.16
C ILE A 270 -19.38 -5.42 8.87
N ILE A 271 -18.90 -4.60 7.92
CA ILE A 271 -19.55 -4.38 6.62
C ILE A 271 -19.65 -5.70 5.85
N GLU A 272 -18.54 -6.43 5.73
CA GLU A 272 -18.48 -7.74 5.06
C GLU A 272 -19.45 -8.75 5.65
N TRP A 273 -19.50 -8.86 6.99
CA TRP A 273 -20.41 -9.76 7.68
C TRP A 273 -21.87 -9.39 7.43
N ARG A 274 -22.24 -8.11 7.54
CA ARG A 274 -23.60 -7.63 7.28
C ARG A 274 -24.02 -7.84 5.84
N ALA A 275 -23.10 -7.69 4.90
CA ALA A 275 -23.35 -7.84 3.47
C ALA A 275 -23.23 -9.30 2.99
N GLY A 276 -22.82 -10.24 3.84
CA GLY A 276 -22.62 -11.64 3.46
C GLY A 276 -21.49 -11.85 2.44
N ILE A 277 -20.50 -10.96 2.40
CA ILE A 277 -19.41 -11.01 1.43
C ILE A 277 -18.20 -11.72 2.05
N SER A 278 -17.68 -12.74 1.38
CA SER A 278 -16.51 -13.51 1.83
C SER A 278 -15.33 -13.36 0.83
N PRO A 279 -14.08 -13.56 1.29
CA PRO A 279 -12.95 -13.66 0.37
C PRO A 279 -13.12 -14.86 -0.58
N ASP A 280 -12.43 -14.83 -1.72
CA ASP A 280 -12.28 -15.94 -2.67
C ASP A 280 -13.58 -16.51 -3.31
N GLN A 281 -14.74 -15.85 -3.16
CA GLN A 281 -16.02 -16.28 -3.79
C GLN A 281 -15.90 -16.54 -5.30
N HIS A 282 -15.08 -15.74 -6.00
CA HIS A 282 -14.83 -15.88 -7.43
C HIS A 282 -14.13 -17.19 -7.84
N LEU A 283 -13.49 -17.90 -6.90
CA LEU A 283 -12.83 -19.19 -7.14
C LEU A 283 -13.79 -20.38 -7.00
N GLU A 284 -14.91 -20.22 -6.29
CA GLU A 284 -15.88 -21.29 -6.03
C GLU A 284 -16.95 -21.39 -7.12
N GLN A 285 -17.18 -20.31 -7.85
CA GLN A 285 -18.23 -20.24 -8.85
C GLN A 285 -17.80 -20.86 -10.18
N LYS A 286 -18.60 -21.82 -10.67
CA LYS A 286 -18.38 -22.47 -11.98
C LYS A 286 -18.54 -21.49 -13.14
N THR A 287 -19.52 -20.60 -13.03
CA THR A 287 -19.77 -19.49 -13.95
C THR A 287 -19.28 -18.18 -13.33
N ALA A 288 -18.71 -17.27 -14.14
CA ALA A 288 -18.29 -15.98 -13.62
C ALA A 288 -19.52 -15.22 -13.08
N PRO A 289 -19.50 -14.71 -11.84
CA PRO A 289 -20.60 -13.90 -11.34
C PRO A 289 -20.78 -12.72 -12.27
N GLN A 290 -22.01 -12.47 -12.72
CA GLN A 290 -22.33 -11.26 -13.47
C GLN A 290 -22.29 -10.08 -12.50
N GLN A 291 -21.09 -9.57 -12.24
CA GLN A 291 -20.92 -8.39 -11.41
C GLN A 291 -21.42 -7.16 -12.17
N SER A 292 -22.12 -6.28 -11.47
CA SER A 292 -22.60 -5.05 -12.06
C SER A 292 -21.43 -4.20 -12.57
N LYS A 293 -21.54 -3.75 -13.83
CA LYS A 293 -20.63 -2.77 -14.43
C LYS A 293 -21.04 -1.32 -14.11
N THR A 294 -22.16 -1.12 -13.42
CA THR A 294 -22.68 0.22 -13.07
C THR A 294 -21.64 1.11 -12.40
N PRO A 295 -20.81 0.64 -11.44
CA PRO A 295 -19.78 1.48 -10.84
C PRO A 295 -18.77 2.03 -11.86
N TYR A 296 -18.30 1.21 -12.81
CA TYR A 296 -17.39 1.66 -13.88
C TYR A 296 -17.99 2.80 -14.68
N ILE A 297 -19.25 2.66 -15.10
CA ILE A 297 -19.95 3.65 -15.92
C ILE A 297 -20.10 4.96 -15.14
N ILE A 298 -20.58 4.89 -13.88
CA ILE A 298 -20.76 6.08 -13.05
C ILE A 298 -19.44 6.82 -12.85
N ILE A 299 -18.36 6.12 -12.50
CA ILE A 299 -17.05 6.75 -12.26
C ILE A 299 -16.48 7.34 -13.55
N ALA A 300 -16.63 6.64 -14.69
CA ALA A 300 -16.17 7.16 -15.98
C ALA A 300 -16.94 8.42 -16.41
N VAL A 301 -18.26 8.46 -16.18
CA VAL A 301 -19.08 9.66 -16.43
C VAL A 301 -18.65 10.80 -15.52
N LEU A 302 -18.45 10.55 -14.22
CA LEU A 302 -17.96 11.58 -13.29
C LEU A 302 -16.57 12.10 -13.68
N ALA A 303 -15.68 11.22 -14.18
CA ALA A 303 -14.35 11.62 -14.64
C ALA A 303 -14.44 12.48 -15.90
N LEU A 304 -15.30 12.11 -16.84
CA LEU A 304 -15.54 12.90 -18.06
C LEU A 304 -16.14 14.27 -17.73
N VAL A 305 -17.15 14.31 -16.85
CA VAL A 305 -17.74 15.57 -16.39
C VAL A 305 -16.67 16.46 -15.78
N TRP A 306 -15.86 15.95 -14.85
CA TRP A 306 -14.76 16.71 -14.26
C TRP A 306 -13.78 17.22 -15.31
N LEU A 307 -13.34 16.37 -16.25
CA LEU A 307 -12.42 16.79 -17.34
C LEU A 307 -12.97 17.92 -18.21
N THR A 308 -14.29 18.06 -18.30
CA THR A 308 -14.95 19.10 -19.10
C THR A 308 -15.33 20.35 -18.30
N THR A 309 -15.39 20.26 -16.97
CA THR A 309 -15.88 21.35 -16.10
C THR A 309 -14.88 21.81 -15.05
N ASP A 310 -13.68 21.23 -14.98
CA ASP A 310 -12.70 21.52 -13.94
C ASP A 310 -12.30 23.00 -13.91
N GLU A 311 -12.00 23.59 -15.07
CA GLU A 311 -11.64 25.01 -15.19
C GLU A 311 -12.74 25.92 -14.63
N TYR A 312 -13.99 25.65 -15.00
CA TYR A 312 -15.13 26.39 -14.49
C TYR A 312 -15.31 26.18 -12.98
N ALA A 313 -15.22 24.92 -12.51
CA ALA A 313 -15.37 24.59 -11.10
C ALA A 313 -14.31 25.29 -10.24
N LEU A 314 -13.05 25.27 -10.68
CA LEU A 314 -11.94 25.95 -9.99
C LEU A 314 -12.14 27.46 -9.98
N GLY A 315 -12.57 28.04 -11.11
CA GLY A 315 -12.88 29.46 -11.23
C GLY A 315 -13.97 29.91 -10.26
N VAL A 316 -15.02 29.09 -10.05
CA VAL A 316 -16.08 29.36 -9.05
C VAL A 316 -15.53 29.44 -7.63
N PHE A 317 -14.48 28.70 -7.30
CA PHE A 317 -13.82 28.73 -5.99
C PHE A 317 -12.62 29.69 -5.90
N GLY A 318 -12.39 30.51 -6.94
CA GLY A 318 -11.27 31.45 -6.98
C GLY A 318 -9.90 30.77 -7.07
N HIS A 319 -9.85 29.54 -7.57
CA HIS A 319 -8.61 28.81 -7.82
C HIS A 319 -8.18 28.96 -9.27
N GLU A 320 -6.93 29.37 -9.47
CA GLU A 320 -6.31 29.34 -10.79
C GLU A 320 -5.87 27.92 -11.15
N ILE A 321 -5.93 27.61 -12.43
CA ILE A 321 -5.35 26.38 -12.98
C ILE A 321 -3.85 26.42 -12.75
N SER A 322 -3.33 25.40 -12.07
CA SER A 322 -1.89 25.32 -11.83
C SER A 322 -1.18 24.67 -13.02
N PRO A 323 0.03 25.12 -13.38
CA PRO A 323 0.85 24.41 -14.36
C PRO A 323 1.25 23.05 -13.80
N LEU A 324 0.93 21.99 -14.55
CA LEU A 324 1.28 20.62 -14.16
C LEU A 324 2.73 20.31 -14.52
N LYS A 325 3.46 19.73 -13.58
CA LYS A 325 4.83 19.24 -13.79
C LYS A 325 4.84 17.73 -13.85
N PHE A 326 5.44 17.16 -14.89
CA PHE A 326 5.51 15.70 -15.01
C PHE A 326 6.80 15.14 -14.40
N PRO A 327 6.78 13.92 -13.84
CA PRO A 327 7.92 13.41 -13.11
C PRO A 327 9.18 13.07 -13.90
N PHE A 328 9.09 13.09 -15.23
CA PHE A 328 10.20 12.75 -16.10
C PHE A 328 10.63 13.99 -16.88
N PRO A 329 11.93 14.31 -16.93
CA PRO A 329 12.44 15.46 -17.67
C PRO A 329 12.48 15.14 -19.18
N ILE A 330 11.32 14.92 -19.78
CA ILE A 330 11.18 14.70 -21.22
C ILE A 330 11.13 16.09 -21.87
N PRO A 331 12.10 16.45 -22.72
CA PRO A 331 12.11 17.76 -23.39
C PRO A 331 10.79 18.02 -24.14
N GLY A 332 10.19 19.19 -23.92
CA GLY A 332 8.92 19.59 -24.53
C GLY A 332 7.66 19.08 -23.84
N PHE A 333 7.76 18.21 -22.82
CA PHE A 333 6.58 17.70 -22.13
C PHE A 333 5.80 18.79 -21.39
N ASP A 334 6.52 19.76 -20.79
CA ASP A 334 5.90 20.91 -20.10
C ASP A 334 5.22 21.90 -21.06
N THR A 335 5.42 21.74 -22.37
CA THR A 335 4.74 22.55 -23.41
C THR A 335 3.50 21.86 -23.99
N LEU A 336 3.20 20.64 -23.56
CA LEU A 336 2.01 19.93 -24.02
C LEU A 336 0.74 20.64 -23.55
N PRO A 337 -0.34 20.60 -24.36
CA PRO A 337 -1.66 21.03 -23.92
C PRO A 337 -2.04 20.41 -22.57
N ARG A 338 -2.57 21.23 -21.65
CA ARG A 338 -2.95 20.80 -20.30
C ARG A 338 -3.79 19.53 -20.29
N ILE A 339 -4.77 19.40 -21.19
CA ILE A 339 -5.63 18.22 -21.28
C ILE A 339 -4.81 16.92 -21.44
N ILE A 340 -3.70 16.95 -22.19
CA ILE A 340 -2.81 15.79 -22.36
C ILE A 340 -2.08 15.49 -21.04
N LEU A 341 -1.64 16.52 -20.30
CA LEU A 341 -0.99 16.36 -18.99
C LEU A 341 -1.97 15.78 -17.95
N VAL A 342 -3.21 16.24 -17.94
CA VAL A 342 -4.27 15.72 -17.06
C VAL A 342 -4.58 14.25 -17.40
N LEU A 343 -4.69 13.90 -18.69
CA LEU A 343 -4.89 12.53 -19.13
C LEU A 343 -3.69 11.62 -18.77
N ALA A 344 -2.47 12.12 -18.88
CA ALA A 344 -1.26 11.40 -18.46
C ALA A 344 -1.27 11.14 -16.94
N ALA A 345 -1.65 12.14 -16.14
CA ALA A 345 -1.81 11.99 -14.70
C ALA A 345 -2.92 10.97 -14.37
N ALA A 346 -4.08 11.06 -15.03
CA ALA A 346 -5.18 10.10 -14.89
C ALA A 346 -4.72 8.67 -15.20
N ALA A 347 -4.01 8.46 -16.30
CA ALA A 347 -3.48 7.15 -16.69
C ALA A 347 -2.50 6.60 -15.63
N MET A 348 -1.63 7.44 -15.08
CA MET A 348 -0.72 7.06 -14.01
C MET A 348 -1.45 6.66 -12.72
N PHE A 349 -2.46 7.41 -12.27
CA PHE A 349 -3.24 7.06 -11.08
C PHE A 349 -4.12 5.82 -11.28
N PHE A 350 -4.66 5.64 -12.49
CA PHE A 350 -5.35 4.42 -12.90
C PHE A 350 -4.41 3.21 -12.81
N LEU A 351 -3.23 3.29 -13.44
CA LEU A 351 -2.25 2.20 -13.42
C LEU A 351 -1.74 1.92 -12.00
N ASP A 352 -1.54 2.97 -11.20
CA ASP A 352 -1.08 2.81 -9.81
C ASP A 352 -2.08 1.99 -9.00
N SER A 353 -3.35 2.36 -9.07
CA SER A 353 -4.42 1.70 -8.32
C SER A 353 -4.71 0.30 -8.83
N ALA A 354 -4.63 0.09 -10.15
CA ALA A 354 -4.74 -1.23 -10.76
C ALA A 354 -3.64 -2.17 -10.29
N LEU A 355 -2.39 -1.73 -10.39
CA LEU A 355 -1.24 -2.51 -9.97
C LEU A 355 -1.18 -2.65 -8.45
N HIS A 356 -1.66 -1.66 -7.68
CA HIS A 356 -1.82 -1.77 -6.23
C HIS A 356 -2.81 -2.88 -5.86
N THR A 357 -3.93 -2.94 -6.57
CA THR A 357 -4.91 -4.00 -6.37
C THR A 357 -4.34 -5.37 -6.71
N VAL A 358 -3.70 -5.52 -7.88
CA VAL A 358 -3.08 -6.78 -8.30
C VAL A 358 -1.99 -7.22 -7.33
N THR A 359 -1.10 -6.32 -6.92
CA THR A 359 -0.05 -6.63 -5.93
C THR A 359 -0.65 -6.92 -4.55
N SER A 360 -1.63 -6.16 -4.07
CA SER A 360 -2.29 -6.42 -2.79
C SER A 360 -2.90 -7.82 -2.75
N ARG A 361 -3.60 -8.22 -3.81
CA ARG A 361 -4.16 -9.57 -3.94
C ARG A 361 -3.10 -10.64 -4.07
N ALA A 362 -2.10 -10.47 -4.94
CA ALA A 362 -0.96 -11.36 -5.02
C ALA A 362 -0.34 -11.62 -3.62
N GLY A 363 -0.22 -10.57 -2.79
CA GLY A 363 0.30 -10.58 -1.41
C GLY A 363 -0.39 -11.54 -0.45
N ASN A 364 -1.64 -11.82 -0.75
CA ASN A 364 -2.48 -12.73 -0.01
C ASN A 364 -2.50 -14.13 -0.62
N ARG A 365 -1.78 -14.39 -1.73
CA ARG A 365 -1.76 -15.68 -2.42
C ARG A 365 -0.47 -16.48 -2.21
N ASN A 366 -0.61 -17.80 -2.30
CA ASN A 366 0.46 -18.79 -2.22
C ASN A 366 1.26 -18.97 -3.53
N HIS A 367 1.45 -17.92 -4.35
CA HIS A 367 2.14 -18.04 -5.65
C HIS A 367 3.27 -17.01 -5.85
N ALA A 368 4.52 -17.41 -5.61
CA ALA A 368 5.71 -16.54 -5.66
C ALA A 368 5.85 -15.75 -6.98
N GLY A 369 5.69 -16.41 -8.13
CA GLY A 369 5.78 -15.76 -9.44
C GLY A 369 4.72 -14.67 -9.65
N TYR A 370 3.58 -14.75 -8.95
CA TYR A 370 2.52 -13.75 -9.03
C TYR A 370 2.92 -12.46 -8.29
N HIS A 371 3.64 -12.60 -7.17
CA HIS A 371 4.16 -11.45 -6.44
C HIS A 371 5.19 -10.69 -7.27
N VAL A 372 6.16 -11.39 -7.87
CA VAL A 372 7.25 -10.76 -8.62
C VAL A 372 6.72 -10.04 -9.86
N SER A 373 5.89 -10.71 -10.66
CA SER A 373 5.36 -10.14 -11.91
C SER A 373 4.47 -8.92 -11.67
N ALA A 374 3.74 -8.87 -10.56
CA ALA A 374 2.92 -7.72 -10.21
C ALA A 374 3.75 -6.53 -9.69
N CYS A 375 4.92 -6.76 -9.09
CA CYS A 375 5.67 -5.71 -8.38
C CYS A 375 6.58 -4.87 -9.26
N LEU A 376 7.14 -5.42 -10.33
CA LEU A 376 8.00 -4.66 -11.24
C LEU A 376 7.27 -3.46 -11.88
N PRO A 377 6.11 -3.65 -12.56
CA PRO A 377 5.36 -2.51 -13.08
C PRO A 377 4.84 -1.61 -11.95
N LYS A 378 4.51 -2.17 -10.77
CA LYS A 378 4.06 -1.37 -9.63
C LYS A 378 5.13 -0.41 -9.14
N GLY A 379 6.38 -0.85 -9.02
CA GLY A 379 7.48 0.00 -8.57
C GLY A 379 7.70 1.20 -9.48
N VAL A 380 7.62 1.01 -10.80
CA VAL A 380 7.75 2.10 -11.78
C VAL A 380 6.62 3.10 -11.62
N VAL A 381 5.38 2.63 -11.53
CA VAL A 381 4.22 3.52 -11.42
C VAL A 381 4.13 4.21 -10.06
N ASP A 382 4.48 3.54 -8.96
CA ASP A 382 4.57 4.15 -7.63
C ASP A 382 5.59 5.28 -7.61
N PHE A 383 6.76 5.04 -8.21
CA PHE A 383 7.81 6.03 -8.30
C PHE A 383 7.35 7.27 -9.05
N SER A 384 6.76 7.07 -10.25
CA SER A 384 6.19 8.16 -11.06
C SER A 384 5.13 8.93 -10.29
N LYS A 385 4.21 8.22 -9.62
CA LYS A 385 3.15 8.83 -8.82
C LYS A 385 3.70 9.67 -7.68
N MET A 386 4.69 9.17 -6.93
CA MET A 386 5.31 9.92 -5.84
C MET A 386 6.02 11.17 -6.35
N GLY A 387 6.73 11.07 -7.48
CA GLY A 387 7.33 12.23 -8.14
C GLY A 387 6.29 13.25 -8.57
N TYR A 388 5.19 12.79 -9.16
CA TYR A 388 4.08 13.67 -9.51
C TYR A 388 3.46 14.34 -8.29
N LEU A 389 3.20 13.61 -7.20
CA LEU A 389 2.67 14.18 -5.96
C LEU A 389 3.62 15.20 -5.34
N ALA A 390 4.92 14.92 -5.32
CA ALA A 390 5.92 15.87 -4.80
C ALA A 390 5.94 17.17 -5.62
N LEU A 391 5.95 17.05 -6.96
CA LEU A 391 5.99 18.20 -7.87
C LEU A 391 4.68 19.00 -7.93
N ASN A 392 3.54 18.37 -7.67
CA ASN A 392 2.21 18.96 -7.82
C ASN A 392 1.43 18.99 -6.49
N SER A 393 2.10 18.86 -5.34
CA SER A 393 1.45 18.72 -4.02
C SER A 393 0.52 19.89 -3.66
N ARG A 394 0.79 21.07 -4.19
CA ARG A 394 0.04 22.31 -3.94
C ARG A 394 -1.12 22.54 -4.91
N ILE A 395 -1.43 21.56 -5.75
CA ILE A 395 -2.32 21.69 -6.88
C ILE A 395 -3.62 20.89 -6.60
N PRO A 396 -4.70 21.54 -6.12
CA PRO A 396 -5.94 20.85 -5.77
C PRO A 396 -6.75 20.37 -7.00
N ASP A 397 -6.49 20.91 -8.19
CA ASP A 397 -7.28 20.60 -9.40
C ASP A 397 -7.17 19.13 -9.85
N MET A 398 -6.09 18.45 -9.48
CA MET A 398 -5.84 17.05 -9.82
C MET A 398 -6.46 16.05 -8.86
N VAL A 399 -7.00 16.51 -7.72
CA VAL A 399 -7.55 15.61 -6.72
C VAL A 399 -8.71 14.77 -7.30
N PRO A 400 -9.73 15.35 -7.97
CA PRO A 400 -10.86 14.53 -8.44
C PRO A 400 -10.48 13.57 -9.55
N ILE A 401 -9.65 13.99 -10.52
CA ILE A 401 -9.22 13.09 -11.61
C ILE A 401 -8.41 11.92 -11.05
N ALA A 402 -7.55 12.17 -10.06
CA ALA A 402 -6.74 11.13 -9.47
C ALA A 402 -7.55 10.15 -8.62
N ILE A 403 -8.58 10.63 -7.91
CA ILE A 403 -9.55 9.79 -7.19
C ILE A 403 -10.33 8.92 -8.16
N LEU A 404 -10.91 9.51 -9.21
CA LEU A 404 -11.79 8.80 -10.14
C LEU A 404 -11.00 7.80 -10.99
N ALA A 405 -9.83 8.19 -11.50
CA ALA A 405 -8.94 7.29 -12.20
C ALA A 405 -8.42 6.17 -11.29
N GLY A 406 -8.05 6.48 -10.04
CA GLY A 406 -7.65 5.46 -9.07
C GLY A 406 -8.78 4.47 -8.72
N CYS A 407 -10.02 4.95 -8.65
CA CYS A 407 -11.18 4.11 -8.45
C CYS A 407 -11.43 3.14 -9.63
N LEU A 408 -11.38 3.65 -10.88
CA LEU A 408 -11.42 2.81 -12.08
C LEU A 408 -10.27 1.81 -12.12
N GLY A 409 -9.06 2.24 -11.74
CA GLY A 409 -7.88 1.41 -11.64
C GLY A 409 -8.08 0.26 -10.66
N SER A 410 -8.63 0.53 -9.47
CA SER A 410 -8.90 -0.50 -8.46
C SER A 410 -9.90 -1.55 -8.93
N LEU A 411 -10.98 -1.13 -9.60
CA LEU A 411 -11.96 -2.04 -10.20
C LEU A 411 -11.31 -2.91 -11.31
N PHE A 412 -10.60 -2.27 -12.24
CA PHE A 412 -9.90 -2.97 -13.32
C PHE A 412 -8.85 -3.95 -12.78
N GLY A 413 -8.04 -3.51 -11.82
CA GLY A 413 -7.06 -4.35 -11.15
C GLY A 413 -7.68 -5.57 -10.49
N LYS A 414 -8.89 -5.43 -9.91
CA LYS A 414 -9.65 -6.54 -9.34
C LYS A 414 -10.00 -7.56 -10.43
N ASP A 415 -10.54 -7.12 -11.56
CA ASP A 415 -10.88 -8.04 -12.66
C ASP A 415 -9.65 -8.76 -13.22
N VAL A 416 -8.53 -8.06 -13.38
CA VAL A 416 -7.26 -8.67 -13.82
C VAL A 416 -6.78 -9.71 -12.81
N SER A 417 -6.77 -9.36 -11.52
CA SER A 417 -6.31 -10.26 -10.45
C SER A 417 -7.15 -11.53 -10.34
N GLU A 418 -8.48 -11.44 -10.42
CA GLU A 418 -9.36 -12.63 -10.36
C GLU A 418 -9.12 -13.58 -11.53
N ARG A 419 -8.84 -13.07 -12.73
CA ARG A 419 -8.47 -13.88 -13.89
C ARG A 419 -7.13 -14.58 -13.69
N VAL A 420 -6.12 -13.84 -13.20
CA VAL A 420 -4.78 -14.39 -12.92
C VAL A 420 -4.85 -15.44 -11.82
N GLU A 421 -5.61 -15.19 -10.76
CA GLU A 421 -5.80 -16.12 -9.65
C GLU A 421 -6.51 -17.40 -10.07
N LYS A 422 -7.55 -17.29 -10.91
CA LYS A 422 -8.23 -18.45 -11.51
C LYS A 422 -7.28 -19.27 -12.39
N TRP A 423 -6.47 -18.59 -13.22
CA TRP A 423 -5.48 -19.24 -14.08
C TRP A 423 -4.40 -19.98 -13.26
N LEU A 424 -3.88 -19.32 -12.22
CA LEU A 424 -2.84 -19.87 -11.33
C LEU A 424 -3.38 -20.83 -10.25
N LYS A 425 -4.70 -20.92 -10.08
CA LYS A 425 -5.37 -21.57 -8.94
C LYS A 425 -4.84 -21.05 -7.58
N ALA A 426 -4.51 -19.76 -7.54
CA ALA A 426 -3.90 -19.11 -6.38
C ALA A 426 -4.97 -18.79 -5.33
N ARG A 427 -4.82 -19.26 -4.09
CA ARG A 427 -5.81 -19.10 -3.00
C ARG A 427 -5.27 -18.25 -1.85
N MET A 428 -6.16 -17.64 -1.07
CA MET A 428 -5.78 -16.90 0.14
C MET A 428 -5.17 -17.82 1.21
N ASP A 429 -5.79 -18.98 1.36
CA ASP A 429 -5.39 -19.96 2.35
C ASP A 429 -4.28 -20.87 1.81
N ILE A 430 -3.28 -21.08 2.66
CA ILE A 430 -2.43 -22.26 2.58
C ILE A 430 -3.29 -23.41 3.10
N VAL A 431 -4.30 -23.82 2.33
CA VAL A 431 -4.88 -25.13 2.57
C VAL A 431 -3.73 -26.07 2.25
N ASP A 432 -3.14 -26.68 3.29
CA ASP A 432 -2.25 -27.82 3.12
C ASP A 432 -2.98 -28.70 2.12
N ALA A 433 -2.45 -28.81 0.90
CA ALA A 433 -3.06 -29.63 -0.14
C ALA A 433 -3.27 -30.97 0.54
N LYS A 434 -4.52 -31.29 0.91
CA LYS A 434 -4.82 -32.48 1.70
C LYS A 434 -4.08 -33.58 0.96
N LYS A 435 -3.11 -34.22 1.63
CA LYS A 435 -2.45 -35.41 1.09
C LYS A 435 -3.59 -36.21 0.50
N PRO A 436 -3.62 -36.46 -0.83
CA PRO A 436 -4.75 -37.13 -1.45
C PRO A 436 -5.01 -38.34 -0.56
N THR A 437 -6.16 -38.34 0.12
CA THR A 437 -6.55 -39.45 0.97
C THR A 437 -6.47 -40.63 0.04
N ALA A 438 -5.54 -41.56 0.33
CA ALA A 438 -5.32 -42.71 -0.50
C ALA A 438 -6.71 -43.27 -0.82
N VAL A 439 -7.05 -43.27 -2.11
CA VAL A 439 -8.31 -43.86 -2.54
C VAL A 439 -8.24 -45.29 -2.01
N PRO A 440 -9.17 -45.71 -1.12
CA PRO A 440 -9.15 -47.08 -0.65
C PRO A 440 -9.16 -47.98 -1.90
N ALA A 441 -8.18 -48.87 -2.00
CA ALA A 441 -8.14 -49.84 -3.07
C ALA A 441 -9.40 -50.69 -2.94
N ASN A 442 -10.34 -50.51 -3.86
CA ASN A 442 -11.50 -51.36 -4.01
C ASN A 442 -11.15 -52.54 -4.91
#